data_AF-A0A026X454-F1
#
_entry.id   AF-A0A026X454-F1
#
_cell.length_a   1.000
_cell.length_b   1.000
_cell.length_c   1.000
_cell.angle_alpha   90.00
_cell.angle_beta   90.00
_cell.angle_gamma   90.00
#
_symmetry.space_group_name_H-M   'P 1'
#
loop_
_entity.id
_entity.type
_entity.pdbx_description
1 polymer ?
#
loop_
_entity_poly.entity_id
_entity_poly.type
_entity_poly.pdbx_seq_one_letter_code
_entity_poly.pdbx_strand_id
1 'polypeptide(L)'
;MSSNHHINKITDRKDFITLPYIRNLSENIKRILRGVGFRVLYTILKKLDRIIKRGKDLLPNNKQTNVVYRLNCLHCDACYVGQTKRHVETRVKEHKSDVRRIVGNHSVVSKHRLIG
;
A
#
# COMPACT_ATOMS: atom_id res chain seq x y z
N MET A 1 48.89 40.42 -27.98
CA MET A 1 47.42 40.34 -27.89
C MET A 1 47.05 38.87 -28.06
N SER A 2 46.28 38.37 -27.12
CA SER A 2 46.41 37.03 -26.56
C SER A 2 45.85 35.90 -27.43
N SER A 3 46.61 34.80 -27.47
CA SER A 3 46.23 33.51 -28.04
C SER A 3 45.05 32.90 -27.27
N ASN A 4 43.90 32.77 -27.93
CA ASN A 4 42.74 32.07 -27.39
C ASN A 4 42.94 30.55 -27.54
N HIS A 5 43.65 29.95 -26.59
CA HIS A 5 43.67 28.51 -26.44
C HIS A 5 42.37 28.08 -25.74
N HIS A 6 41.41 27.60 -26.53
CA HIS A 6 40.16 27.05 -26.04
C HIS A 6 40.44 25.72 -25.31
N ILE A 7 40.70 25.80 -24.00
CA ILE A 7 40.80 24.61 -23.15
C ILE A 7 39.39 24.00 -23.04
N ASN A 8 39.13 23.00 -23.89
CA ASN A 8 38.03 22.07 -23.73
C ASN A 8 38.16 21.42 -22.34
N LYS A 9 37.31 21.82 -21.39
CA LYS A 9 37.11 21.05 -20.15
C LYS A 9 36.43 19.73 -20.53
N ILE A 10 37.23 18.71 -20.80
CA ILE A 10 36.77 17.32 -20.86
C ILE A 10 36.26 16.99 -19.46
N THR A 11 34.95 17.03 -19.28
CA THR A 11 34.31 16.56 -18.05
C THR A 11 34.44 15.03 -18.04
N ASP A 12 35.37 14.54 -17.24
CA ASP A 12 35.63 13.12 -16.97
C ASP A 12 34.33 12.47 -16.43
N ARG A 13 33.50 11.94 -17.34
CA ARG A 13 32.21 11.29 -17.03
C ARG A 13 32.51 9.94 -16.39
N LYS A 14 32.77 9.94 -15.08
CA LYS A 14 32.94 8.70 -14.32
C LYS A 14 31.59 8.02 -14.18
N ASP A 15 31.45 6.88 -14.85
CA ASP A 15 30.26 6.04 -14.73
C ASP A 15 30.15 5.48 -13.31
N PHE A 16 28.91 5.45 -12.82
CA PHE A 16 28.60 5.07 -11.44
C PHE A 16 27.91 3.70 -11.41
N ILE A 17 28.32 2.86 -10.46
CA ILE A 17 27.69 1.55 -10.19
C ILE A 17 27.16 1.55 -8.76
N THR A 18 25.92 1.12 -8.59
CA THR A 18 25.30 0.96 -7.27
C THR A 18 25.34 -0.49 -6.82
N LEU A 19 25.79 -0.77 -5.60
CA LEU A 19 25.68 -2.09 -4.97
C LEU A 19 25.34 -2.00 -3.48
N PRO A 20 24.75 -3.04 -2.87
CA PRO A 20 24.63 -3.09 -1.42
C PRO A 20 25.99 -3.21 -0.74
N TYR A 21 26.12 -2.64 0.47
CA TYR A 21 27.31 -2.83 1.29
C TYR A 21 27.27 -4.19 2.00
N ILE A 22 28.23 -5.03 1.68
CA ILE A 22 28.49 -6.35 2.27
C ILE A 22 29.97 -6.33 2.67
N ARG A 23 30.23 -6.40 3.98
CA ARG A 23 31.58 -6.35 4.54
C ARG A 23 32.50 -7.36 3.86
N ASN A 24 33.71 -6.93 3.52
CA ASN A 24 34.77 -7.68 2.82
C ASN A 24 34.52 -7.94 1.32
N LEU A 25 33.27 -7.99 0.87
CA LEU A 25 32.95 -8.21 -0.54
C LEU A 25 32.89 -6.88 -1.31
N SER A 26 32.16 -5.90 -0.76
CA SER A 26 31.93 -4.61 -1.42
C SER A 26 33.21 -3.79 -1.59
N GLU A 27 34.15 -3.88 -0.66
CA GLU A 27 35.45 -3.19 -0.74
C GLU A 27 36.34 -3.79 -1.81
N ASN A 28 36.33 -5.12 -1.94
CA ASN A 28 37.06 -5.84 -2.98
C ASN A 28 36.50 -5.47 -4.36
N ILE A 29 35.17 -5.50 -4.52
CA ILE A 29 34.49 -5.08 -5.75
C ILE A 29 34.79 -3.62 -6.08
N LYS A 30 34.72 -2.70 -5.09
CA LYS A 30 35.05 -1.29 -5.28
C LYS A 30 36.49 -1.07 -5.74
N ARG A 31 37.45 -1.85 -5.22
CA ARG A 31 38.86 -1.76 -5.62
C ARG A 31 39.05 -2.15 -7.09
N ILE A 32 38.41 -3.23 -7.52
CA ILE A 32 38.44 -3.71 -8.91
C ILE A 32 37.79 -2.68 -9.84
N LEU A 33 36.56 -2.25 -9.54
CA LEU A 33 35.80 -1.32 -10.37
C LEU A 33 36.47 0.05 -10.51
N ARG A 34 37.19 0.51 -9.47
CA ARG A 34 38.00 1.74 -9.54
C ARG A 34 39.13 1.63 -10.57
N GLY A 35 39.73 0.46 -10.74
CA GLY A 35 40.77 0.21 -11.75
C GLY A 35 40.23 0.25 -13.18
N VAL A 36 38.93 0.00 -13.36
CA VAL A 36 38.22 0.05 -14.66
C VAL A 36 37.58 1.42 -14.92
N GLY A 37 37.72 2.38 -13.99
CA GLY A 37 37.21 3.75 -14.15
C GLY A 37 35.81 4.00 -13.55
N PHE A 38 35.19 3.01 -12.91
CA PHE A 38 33.88 3.14 -12.29
C PHE A 38 33.95 3.64 -10.84
N ARG A 39 32.96 4.44 -10.45
CA ARG A 39 32.73 4.86 -9.06
C ARG A 39 31.60 4.07 -8.43
N VAL A 40 31.86 3.44 -7.29
CA VAL A 40 30.87 2.67 -6.54
C VAL A 40 30.09 3.54 -5.56
N LEU A 41 28.75 3.47 -5.61
CA LEU A 41 27.83 3.99 -4.61
C LEU A 41 27.20 2.82 -3.84
N TYR A 42 27.08 2.96 -2.52
CA TYR A 42 26.43 1.95 -1.70
C TYR A 42 24.95 2.24 -1.51
N THR A 43 24.13 1.19 -1.62
CA THR A 43 22.69 1.25 -1.43
C THR A 43 22.24 0.47 -0.20
N ILE A 44 21.15 0.92 0.42
CA ILE A 44 20.54 0.28 1.57
C ILE A 44 19.45 -0.67 1.07
N LEU A 45 19.58 -1.98 1.34
CA LEU A 45 18.61 -2.99 0.93
C LEU A 45 17.27 -2.90 1.67
N LYS A 46 17.32 -2.53 2.96
CA LYS A 46 16.15 -2.40 3.84
C LYS A 46 15.96 -0.93 4.20
N LYS A 47 15.42 -0.16 3.27
CA LYS A 47 15.01 1.21 3.55
C LYS A 47 13.88 1.21 4.60
N LEU A 48 13.87 2.22 5.46
CA LEU A 48 12.86 2.36 6.51
C LEU A 48 11.45 2.49 5.93
N ASP A 49 11.30 3.08 4.73
CA ASP A 49 10.02 3.21 4.02
C ASP A 49 9.32 1.87 3.73
N ARG A 50 10.07 0.77 3.63
CA ARG A 50 9.55 -0.57 3.42
C ARG A 50 8.96 -1.16 4.71
N ILE A 51 9.50 -0.75 5.86
CA ILE A 51 9.08 -1.21 7.20
C ILE A 51 7.99 -0.29 7.74
N ILE A 52 8.20 1.02 7.63
CA ILE A 52 7.35 2.08 8.12
C ILE A 52 6.70 2.74 6.91
N LYS A 53 5.53 2.25 6.54
CA LYS A 53 4.74 2.85 5.46
C LYS A 53 4.08 4.13 5.95
N ARG A 54 3.99 5.13 5.07
CA ARG A 54 3.16 6.30 5.33
C ARG A 54 1.70 5.90 5.12
N GLY A 55 0.92 5.79 6.19
CA GLY A 55 -0.49 5.44 6.14
C GLY A 55 -0.94 4.63 7.36
N LYS A 56 -2.26 4.47 7.51
CA LYS A 56 -2.82 3.53 8.49
C LYS A 56 -2.67 2.11 7.97
N ASP A 57 -2.61 1.14 8.89
CA ASP A 57 -2.66 -0.27 8.53
C ASP A 57 -3.95 -0.60 7.78
N LEU A 58 -3.82 -1.44 6.75
CA LEU A 58 -4.99 -1.93 6.03
C LEU A 58 -5.81 -2.82 6.96
N LEU A 59 -7.04 -2.40 7.24
CA LEU A 59 -7.97 -3.21 8.00
C LEU A 59 -8.61 -4.28 7.10
N PRO A 60 -8.80 -5.51 7.60
CA PRO A 60 -9.59 -6.51 6.88
C PRO A 60 -11.02 -5.99 6.67
N ASN A 61 -11.67 -6.43 5.60
CA ASN A 61 -12.96 -5.88 5.14
C ASN A 61 -14.03 -5.86 6.24
N ASN A 62 -14.07 -6.87 7.12
CA ASN A 62 -15.02 -6.96 8.22
C ASN A 62 -14.83 -5.87 9.29
N LYS A 63 -13.61 -5.34 9.42
CA LYS A 63 -13.24 -4.27 10.37
C LYS A 63 -13.20 -2.89 9.71
N GLN A 64 -13.64 -2.73 8.46
CA GLN A 64 -13.76 -1.40 7.86
C GLN A 64 -14.96 -0.64 8.45
N THR A 65 -14.85 0.68 8.52
CA THR A 65 -15.89 1.62 8.96
C THR A 65 -16.12 2.68 7.89
N ASN A 66 -17.25 3.38 7.92
CA ASN A 66 -17.64 4.40 6.93
C ASN A 66 -17.69 3.85 5.50
N VAL A 67 -18.20 2.64 5.35
CA VAL A 67 -18.34 1.95 4.06
C VAL A 67 -19.79 1.64 3.74
N VAL A 68 -20.06 1.42 2.45
CA VAL A 68 -21.29 0.80 1.94
C VAL A 68 -21.06 -0.72 1.90
N TYR A 69 -22.03 -1.51 2.36
CA TYR A 69 -21.98 -2.97 2.31
C TYR A 69 -23.26 -3.54 1.68
N ARG A 70 -23.16 -4.73 1.08
CA ARG A 70 -24.27 -5.48 0.47
C ARG A 70 -24.41 -6.84 1.13
N LEU A 71 -25.63 -7.22 1.47
CA LEU A 71 -26.02 -8.55 1.97
C LEU A 71 -26.97 -9.20 0.97
N ASN A 72 -26.59 -10.36 0.46
CA ASN A 72 -27.41 -11.08 -0.52
C ASN A 72 -28.33 -12.07 0.21
N CYS A 73 -29.55 -12.23 -0.31
CA CYS A 73 -30.35 -13.39 0.02
C CYS A 73 -29.71 -14.63 -0.64
N LEU A 74 -29.77 -15.78 0.04
CA LEU A 74 -29.27 -17.05 -0.51
C LEU A 74 -30.30 -17.73 -1.42
N HIS A 75 -31.57 -17.34 -1.32
CA HIS A 75 -32.70 -18.05 -1.92
C HIS A 75 -33.50 -17.21 -2.94
N CYS A 76 -33.11 -15.96 -3.16
CA CYS A 76 -33.69 -15.10 -4.20
C CYS A 76 -32.72 -13.97 -4.58
N ASP A 77 -33.06 -13.20 -5.60
CA ASP A 77 -32.24 -12.09 -6.11
C ASP A 77 -32.25 -10.83 -5.24
N ALA A 78 -33.03 -10.85 -4.14
CA ALA A 78 -33.09 -9.73 -3.21
C ALA A 78 -31.74 -9.51 -2.50
N CYS A 79 -31.42 -8.24 -2.26
CA CYS A 79 -30.27 -7.87 -1.46
C CYS A 79 -30.55 -6.61 -0.62
N TYR A 80 -29.86 -6.50 0.51
CA TYR A 80 -29.85 -5.31 1.34
C TYR A 80 -28.54 -4.56 1.13
N VAL A 81 -28.61 -3.28 0.76
CA VAL A 81 -27.46 -2.38 0.67
C VAL A 81 -27.59 -1.31 1.75
N GLY A 82 -26.54 -1.13 2.56
CA GLY A 82 -26.55 -0.18 3.65
C GLY A 82 -25.22 0.51 3.87
N GLN A 83 -25.26 1.70 4.45
CA GLN A 83 -24.08 2.41 4.94
C GLN A 83 -23.87 2.17 6.44
N THR A 84 -22.62 2.16 6.88
CA THR A 84 -22.27 2.01 8.30
C THR A 84 -21.11 2.89 8.73
N LYS A 85 -21.26 3.57 9.86
CA LYS A 85 -20.16 4.21 10.58
C LYS A 85 -19.46 3.25 11.57
N ARG A 86 -20.09 2.11 11.89
CA ARG A 86 -19.53 1.01 12.71
C ARG A 86 -18.75 0.03 11.84
N HIS A 87 -18.00 -0.89 12.45
CA HIS A 87 -17.40 -2.02 11.74
C HIS A 87 -18.47 -2.81 10.98
N VAL A 88 -18.16 -3.21 9.74
CA VAL A 88 -19.06 -4.01 8.90
C VAL A 88 -19.56 -5.24 9.65
N GLU A 89 -18.67 -5.95 10.34
CA GLU A 89 -19.04 -7.15 11.10
C GLU A 89 -20.10 -6.88 12.17
N THR A 90 -19.94 -5.80 12.93
CA THR A 90 -20.89 -5.38 13.96
C THR A 90 -22.24 -5.08 13.34
N ARG A 91 -22.26 -4.32 12.25
CA ARG A 91 -23.49 -3.94 11.55
C ARG A 91 -24.23 -5.14 10.97
N VAL A 92 -23.49 -6.11 10.41
CA VAL A 92 -24.06 -7.34 9.88
C VAL A 92 -24.64 -8.21 11.00
N LYS A 93 -23.97 -8.29 12.16
CA LYS A 93 -24.48 -8.99 13.34
C LYS A 93 -25.78 -8.37 13.87
N GLU A 94 -25.82 -7.04 14.00
CA GLU A 94 -27.02 -6.28 14.36
C GLU A 94 -28.17 -6.58 13.40
N HIS A 95 -27.95 -6.41 12.09
CA HIS A 95 -28.96 -6.67 11.07
C HIS A 95 -29.50 -8.11 11.14
N LYS A 96 -28.61 -9.11 11.24
CA LYS A 96 -29.02 -10.52 11.39
C LYS A 96 -29.83 -10.77 12.66
N SER A 97 -29.48 -10.13 13.77
CA SER A 97 -30.22 -10.25 15.02
C SER A 97 -31.60 -9.60 14.95
N ASP A 98 -31.69 -8.43 14.33
CA ASP A 98 -32.97 -7.75 14.10
C ASP A 98 -33.90 -8.54 13.17
N VAL A 99 -33.34 -9.19 12.14
CA VAL A 99 -34.06 -10.09 11.23
C VAL A 99 -34.78 -11.20 11.97
N ARG A 100 -34.15 -11.75 13.03
CA ARG A 100 -34.70 -12.86 13.82
C ARG A 100 -35.80 -12.42 14.81
N ARG A 101 -36.00 -11.11 15.05
CA ARG A 101 -37.10 -10.62 15.91
C ARG A 101 -38.45 -10.72 15.19
N ILE A 102 -39.54 -10.69 15.97
CA ILE A 102 -40.92 -10.55 15.47
C ILE A 102 -41.02 -9.31 14.56
N VAL A 103 -41.72 -9.42 13.43
CA VAL A 103 -41.77 -8.42 12.34
C VAL A 103 -42.16 -7.01 12.82
N GLY A 104 -43.05 -6.89 13.81
CA GLY A 104 -43.46 -5.60 14.39
C GLY A 104 -42.33 -4.83 15.11
N ASN A 105 -41.18 -5.47 15.30
CA ASN A 105 -40.10 -5.03 16.16
C ASN A 105 -38.75 -4.91 15.41
N HIS A 106 -38.79 -4.89 14.08
CA HIS A 106 -37.63 -4.71 13.21
C HIS A 106 -37.18 -3.24 13.16
N SER A 107 -35.86 -3.03 13.20
CA SER A 107 -35.28 -1.71 12.94
C SER A 107 -35.45 -1.29 11.47
N VAL A 108 -35.32 0.01 11.17
CA VAL A 108 -35.40 0.55 9.80
C VAL A 108 -34.42 -0.15 8.86
N VAL A 109 -33.21 -0.43 9.36
CA VAL A 109 -32.14 -1.19 8.68
C VAL A 109 -32.58 -2.57 8.25
N SER A 110 -33.47 -3.16 9.02
CA SER A 110 -34.04 -4.47 8.78
C SER A 110 -35.26 -4.42 7.85
N LYS A 111 -36.06 -3.34 7.86
CA LYS A 111 -37.29 -3.25 7.06
C LYS A 111 -37.06 -3.19 5.55
N HIS A 112 -35.89 -2.75 5.09
CA HIS A 112 -35.56 -2.65 3.65
C HIS A 112 -35.23 -3.98 2.97
N ARG A 113 -35.69 -5.12 3.52
CA ARG A 113 -35.57 -6.46 2.93
C ARG A 113 -36.63 -6.76 1.86
N LEU A 114 -37.66 -5.92 1.73
CA LEU A 114 -38.91 -6.19 0.99
C LEU A 114 -39.06 -5.39 -0.31
N ILE A 115 -38.00 -5.19 -1.08
CA ILE A 115 -38.14 -4.67 -2.46
C ILE A 115 -37.44 -5.66 -3.38
N GLY A 116 -38.24 -6.60 -3.87
CA GLY A 116 -37.91 -7.70 -4.78
C GLY A 116 -39.17 -8.50 -4.99
#